data_AF-A0A0G4HTA3-F1
#
_entry.id   AF-A0A0G4HTA3-F1
#
_cell.length_a   1.000
_cell.length_b   1.000
_cell.length_c   1.000
_cell.angle_alpha   90.00
_cell.angle_beta   90.00
_cell.angle_gamma   90.00
#
_symmetry.space_group_name_H-M   'P 1'
#
loop_
_entity.id
_entity.type
_entity.pdbx_description
1 polymer ?
#
loop_
_entity_poly.entity_id
_entity_poly.type
_entity_poly.pdbx_seq_one_letter_code
_entity_poly.pdbx_strand_id
1 'polypeptide(L)'
;MEGGKQSICLVVAFTLFESALLTASLNFVAVGLTQWENANRSKVRNQRGSSDPDDEEGDFNGVCSSGLGTPTVYSGSQISALTLRQKETETDTLLAQPNLDENRPAVSFAEISPRSFKSQIQTCESKTIPTYTARSRAECYRGLQTSKKLGSGGWGEVKLVPSSNTVTVGNVQKGREYAIKVAKLMASGMGSPESAFKKETCMGQATGSTGIAPVVHDFWLCQVRLYRHVGGEKHGVVVMDLLAGNGLETNKILNKRGKVLPPAAQLGLVGVHEKFLKLGWKQADFKLDNVGFDTSGQARIFDFGIVFEISPQRALSELQTIVQTFDRELKAGSTPPGKGENQFANILAKMQSGTYNLGESEKYIHAKLLDDETLQSLPGLGGETASPGGMAALPPAAVPAAPAKPQLRRQNAQILNRKAPAAPLQQNVPKEQKRVRPQPQIAALTPQPQVLSPSAPFVGRRANAFHPQGWGVQQPAAAWGGGVWG
;
A
#
# COMPACT_ATOMS: atom_id res chain seq x y z
N MET A 1 -5.90 43.20 49.17
CA MET A 1 -6.14 42.92 47.74
C MET A 1 -4.82 42.95 46.95
N GLU A 2 -3.82 42.14 47.32
CA GLU A 2 -2.50 42.14 46.65
C GLU A 2 -2.08 40.78 46.06
N GLY A 3 -2.79 39.68 46.38
CA GLY A 3 -2.46 38.34 45.88
C GLY A 3 -2.86 38.06 44.42
N GLY A 4 -3.70 38.90 43.80
CA GLY A 4 -4.22 38.66 42.45
C GLY A 4 -3.28 39.08 41.31
N LYS A 5 -2.32 39.99 41.56
CA LYS A 5 -1.46 40.54 40.51
C LYS A 5 -0.25 39.65 40.19
N GLN A 6 0.22 38.84 41.14
CA GLN A 6 1.37 37.96 40.91
C GLN A 6 1.02 36.72 40.06
N SER A 7 -0.23 36.24 40.14
CA SER A 7 -0.65 35.04 39.41
C SER A 7 -0.82 35.28 37.90
N ILE A 8 -1.27 36.48 37.50
CA ILE A 8 -1.44 36.84 36.08
C ILE A 8 -0.08 36.97 35.37
N CYS A 9 0.93 37.54 36.02
CA CYS A 9 2.27 37.65 35.44
C CYS A 9 2.92 36.28 35.18
N LEU A 10 2.65 35.28 36.03
CA LEU A 10 3.23 33.95 35.87
C LEU A 10 2.63 33.21 34.67
N VAL A 11 1.32 33.34 34.43
CA VAL A 11 0.62 32.69 33.31
C VAL A 11 1.03 33.30 31.96
N VAL A 12 1.22 34.63 31.90
CA VAL A 12 1.69 35.32 30.69
C VAL A 12 3.15 34.98 30.38
N ALA A 13 4.01 34.88 31.40
CA ALA A 13 5.40 34.48 31.20
C ALA A 13 5.51 33.03 30.69
N PHE A 14 4.68 32.12 31.20
CA PHE A 14 4.70 30.72 30.78
C PHE A 14 4.21 30.53 29.33
N THR A 15 3.16 31.25 28.93
CA THR A 15 2.63 31.20 27.54
C THR A 15 3.59 31.81 26.52
N LEU A 16 4.30 32.88 26.87
CA LEU A 16 5.35 33.46 26.01
C LEU A 16 6.57 32.52 25.89
N PHE A 17 6.93 31.83 26.97
CA PHE A 17 8.03 30.86 26.96
C PHE A 17 7.71 29.62 26.09
N GLU A 18 6.50 29.06 26.18
CA GLU A 18 6.09 27.95 25.31
C GLU A 18 6.03 28.36 23.83
N SER A 19 5.55 29.58 23.54
CA SER A 19 5.50 30.10 22.16
C SER A 19 6.91 30.29 21.57
N ALA A 20 7.87 30.75 22.38
CA ALA A 20 9.26 30.88 21.96
C ALA A 20 9.93 29.51 21.72
N LEU A 21 9.67 28.52 22.57
CA LEU A 21 10.16 27.15 22.38
C LEU A 21 9.57 26.48 21.13
N LEU A 22 8.28 26.68 20.86
CA LEU A 22 7.64 26.16 19.64
C LEU A 22 8.27 26.78 18.38
N THR A 23 8.51 28.09 18.41
CA THR A 23 9.11 28.82 17.27
C THR A 23 10.57 28.39 17.02
N ALA A 24 11.35 28.23 18.09
CA ALA A 24 12.73 27.72 17.98
C ALA A 24 12.78 26.29 17.43
N SER A 25 11.83 25.44 17.85
CA SER A 25 11.73 24.05 17.38
C SER A 25 11.36 23.98 15.89
N LEU A 26 10.42 24.81 15.43
CA LEU A 26 10.03 24.89 14.03
C LEU A 26 11.16 25.37 13.12
N ASN A 27 11.93 26.36 13.57
CA ASN A 27 13.10 26.84 12.83
C ASN A 27 14.20 25.77 12.73
N PHE A 28 14.42 24.98 13.78
CA PHE A 28 15.40 23.90 13.76
C PHE A 28 15.01 22.78 12.77
N VAL A 29 13.71 22.44 12.71
CA VAL A 29 13.18 21.46 11.75
C VAL A 29 13.29 21.98 10.30
N ALA A 30 13.00 23.26 10.06
CA ALA A 30 13.12 23.87 8.72
C ALA A 30 14.56 23.89 8.20
N VAL A 31 15.53 24.20 9.08
CA VAL A 31 16.96 24.15 8.73
C VAL A 31 17.41 22.71 8.45
N GLY A 32 16.96 21.74 9.27
CA GLY A 32 17.25 20.32 9.05
C GLY A 32 16.70 19.78 7.73
N LEU A 33 15.47 20.12 7.36
CA LEU A 33 14.86 19.74 6.08
C LEU A 33 15.64 20.32 4.89
N THR A 34 16.01 21.59 4.97
CA THR A 34 16.76 22.27 3.89
C THR A 34 18.14 21.65 3.68
N GLN A 35 18.85 21.30 4.77
CA GLN A 35 20.13 20.61 4.67
C GLN A 35 19.99 19.18 4.13
N TRP A 36 18.94 18.45 4.50
CA TRP A 36 18.66 17.11 3.99
C TRP A 36 18.31 17.11 2.49
N GLU A 37 17.51 18.05 2.02
CA GLU A 37 17.20 18.20 0.59
C GLU A 37 18.44 18.54 -0.24
N ASN A 38 19.31 19.43 0.26
CA ASN A 38 20.56 19.79 -0.41
C ASN A 38 21.53 18.59 -0.49
N ALA A 39 21.62 17.78 0.57
CA ALA A 39 22.44 16.57 0.59
C ALA A 39 21.93 15.49 -0.40
N ASN A 40 20.61 15.40 -0.62
CA ASN A 40 20.05 14.46 -1.59
C ASN A 40 20.19 14.95 -3.04
N ARG A 41 20.10 16.26 -3.29
CA ARG A 41 20.35 16.83 -4.64
C ARG A 41 21.80 16.63 -5.09
N SER A 42 22.77 16.66 -4.19
CA SER A 42 24.18 16.43 -4.54
C SER A 42 24.45 14.96 -4.92
N LYS A 43 23.78 13.99 -4.27
CA LYS A 43 23.88 12.56 -4.62
C LYS A 43 23.31 12.22 -5.99
N VAL A 44 22.20 12.86 -6.38
CA VAL A 44 21.59 12.67 -7.71
C VAL A 44 22.46 13.25 -8.83
N ARG A 45 23.27 14.28 -8.54
CA ARG A 45 24.19 14.88 -9.52
C ARG A 45 25.41 14.02 -9.81
N ASN A 46 25.88 13.23 -8.84
CA ASN A 46 27.03 12.34 -8.98
C ASN A 46 26.70 10.97 -9.62
N GLN A 47 25.42 10.64 -9.84
CA GLN A 47 25.02 9.40 -10.52
C GLN A 47 24.78 9.53 -12.03
N ARG A 48 24.99 10.72 -12.62
CA ARG A 48 24.86 10.96 -14.07
C ARG A 48 26.16 10.81 -14.88
N GLY A 49 27.23 10.26 -14.30
CA GLY A 49 28.56 10.21 -14.92
C GLY A 49 29.20 8.82 -15.01
N SER A 50 28.42 7.75 -15.12
CA SER A 50 28.94 6.38 -15.24
C SER A 50 28.19 5.65 -16.35
N SER A 51 28.73 5.73 -17.56
CA SER A 51 28.39 4.85 -18.69
C SER A 51 29.14 3.53 -18.50
N ASP A 52 28.42 2.45 -18.18
CA ASP A 52 28.90 1.09 -18.46
C ASP A 52 28.50 0.73 -19.91
N PRO A 53 29.43 0.16 -20.70
CA PRO A 53 29.15 -0.37 -22.03
C PRO A 53 28.62 -1.80 -21.93
N ASP A 54 27.81 -2.18 -22.90
CA ASP A 54 27.47 -3.55 -23.36
C ASP A 54 25.97 -3.59 -23.67
N ASP A 55 25.62 -3.31 -24.93
CA ASP A 55 24.84 -4.22 -25.77
C ASP A 55 24.65 -3.63 -27.18
N GLU A 56 25.10 -4.44 -28.14
CA GLU A 56 25.12 -4.33 -29.60
C GLU A 56 23.74 -3.96 -30.20
N GLU A 57 23.68 -2.99 -31.12
CA GLU A 57 23.87 -3.10 -32.58
C GLU A 57 22.52 -3.28 -33.31
N GLY A 58 22.19 -2.30 -34.15
CA GLY A 58 20.92 -2.19 -34.86
C GLY A 58 20.87 -0.93 -35.69
N ASP A 59 21.68 -0.92 -36.76
CA ASP A 59 21.72 0.11 -37.80
C ASP A 59 20.33 0.34 -38.42
N PHE A 60 19.89 1.60 -38.47
CA PHE A 60 19.00 2.06 -39.54
C PHE A 60 19.37 3.49 -39.95
N ASN A 61 19.86 3.59 -41.18
CA ASN A 61 20.22 4.81 -41.88
C ASN A 61 18.98 5.64 -42.27
N GLY A 62 19.13 6.96 -42.15
CA GLY A 62 18.71 7.92 -43.17
C GLY A 62 17.29 8.50 -43.06
N VAL A 63 17.20 9.81 -42.85
CA VAL A 63 17.10 10.82 -43.93
C VAL A 63 16.70 12.15 -43.28
N CYS A 64 17.58 13.15 -43.40
CA CYS A 64 17.26 14.55 -43.15
C CYS A 64 16.38 15.10 -44.27
N SER A 65 15.32 15.82 -43.93
CA SER A 65 14.74 16.84 -44.82
C SER A 65 14.02 17.91 -44.00
N SER A 66 14.63 19.10 -44.02
CA SER A 66 14.10 20.39 -43.64
C SER A 66 12.97 20.83 -44.56
N GLY A 67 11.89 21.37 -43.99
CA GLY A 67 10.80 22.00 -44.75
C GLY A 67 10.11 23.09 -43.92
N LEU A 68 10.59 24.32 -44.09
CA LEU A 68 9.92 25.55 -43.68
C LEU A 68 8.65 25.75 -44.53
N GLY A 69 7.51 26.01 -43.89
CA GLY A 69 6.26 26.37 -44.56
C GLY A 69 5.46 27.35 -43.68
N THR A 70 5.27 28.56 -44.21
CA THR A 70 4.58 29.72 -43.61
C THR A 70 3.07 29.52 -43.42
N PRO A 71 2.42 30.27 -42.50
CA PRO A 71 1.00 30.12 -42.20
C PRO A 71 0.12 30.89 -43.19
N THR A 72 -0.93 30.24 -43.70
CA THR A 72 -2.00 30.91 -44.45
C THR A 72 -3.18 31.21 -43.53
N VAL A 73 -3.46 32.50 -43.42
CA VAL A 73 -4.63 33.10 -42.79
C VAL A 73 -5.88 32.70 -43.59
N TYR A 74 -6.91 32.20 -42.92
CA TYR A 74 -8.29 32.25 -43.41
C TYR A 74 -9.16 32.94 -42.37
N SER A 75 -9.61 34.14 -42.73
CA SER A 75 -10.60 34.92 -42.01
C SER A 75 -12.01 34.56 -42.49
N GLY A 76 -12.95 34.60 -41.57
CA GLY A 76 -14.34 34.92 -41.86
C GLY A 76 -15.27 33.71 -41.87
N SER A 77 -16.17 33.64 -40.89
CA SER A 77 -17.50 34.26 -41.07
C SER A 77 -18.33 34.13 -39.80
N GLN A 78 -19.07 35.20 -39.53
CA GLN A 78 -20.02 35.39 -38.46
C GLN A 78 -21.22 34.45 -38.62
N ILE A 79 -21.67 33.82 -37.54
CA ILE A 79 -23.08 33.46 -37.37
C ILE A 79 -23.52 33.80 -35.94
N SER A 80 -24.34 34.85 -35.88
CA SER A 80 -25.48 35.12 -35.02
C SER A 80 -25.54 34.48 -33.62
N ALA A 81 -25.43 35.36 -32.62
CA ALA A 81 -26.11 35.22 -31.35
C ALA A 81 -27.63 35.33 -31.56
N LEU A 82 -28.40 34.36 -31.05
CA LEU A 82 -29.75 34.59 -30.52
C LEU A 82 -30.32 33.31 -29.87
N THR A 83 -30.72 33.48 -28.61
CA THR A 83 -31.77 32.72 -27.91
C THR A 83 -31.39 31.36 -27.29
N LEU A 84 -31.06 31.40 -25.99
CA LEU A 84 -31.63 30.47 -24.99
C LEU A 84 -31.36 30.99 -23.57
N ARG A 85 -32.13 32.00 -23.17
CA ARG A 85 -32.48 32.21 -21.76
C ARG A 85 -33.72 31.34 -21.49
N GLN A 86 -33.57 30.28 -20.71
CA GLN A 86 -34.57 29.67 -19.81
C GLN A 86 -34.22 28.19 -19.54
N LYS A 87 -33.36 27.96 -18.53
CA LYS A 87 -33.44 26.86 -17.57
C LYS A 87 -32.22 26.90 -16.64
N GLU A 88 -32.22 27.84 -15.71
CA GLU A 88 -31.29 27.84 -14.57
C GLU A 88 -32.13 28.02 -13.30
N THR A 89 -32.96 27.01 -12.99
CA THR A 89 -33.61 26.83 -11.69
C THR A 89 -34.01 25.36 -11.61
N GLU A 90 -33.04 24.47 -11.41
CA GLU A 90 -33.20 23.10 -10.89
C GLU A 90 -31.81 22.41 -10.85
N THR A 91 -30.89 22.95 -10.04
CA THR A 91 -29.61 22.27 -9.72
C THR A 91 -29.30 22.28 -8.25
N ASP A 92 -30.32 22.42 -7.41
CA ASP A 92 -30.22 22.18 -5.98
C ASP A 92 -30.99 20.90 -5.64
N THR A 93 -30.31 19.98 -4.97
CA THR A 93 -30.87 18.81 -4.26
C THR A 93 -31.06 17.51 -5.05
N LEU A 94 -30.02 16.99 -5.71
CA LEU A 94 -29.86 15.54 -5.89
C LEU A 94 -28.39 15.15 -5.72
N LEU A 95 -27.93 15.13 -4.45
CA LEU A 95 -26.97 14.10 -4.06
C LEU A 95 -27.73 12.77 -4.23
N ALA A 96 -27.73 12.23 -5.45
CA ALA A 96 -28.20 10.88 -5.70
C ALA A 96 -27.46 9.99 -4.69
N GLN A 97 -28.19 9.45 -3.72
CA GLN A 97 -27.62 8.45 -2.83
C GLN A 97 -27.02 7.39 -3.75
N PRO A 98 -25.74 6.99 -3.55
CA PRO A 98 -25.15 5.94 -4.36
C PRO A 98 -26.14 4.79 -4.39
N ASN A 99 -26.44 4.29 -5.59
CA ASN A 99 -27.33 3.16 -5.78
C ASN A 99 -26.66 1.97 -5.09
N LEU A 100 -26.97 1.81 -3.79
CA LEU A 100 -26.52 0.70 -2.98
C LEU A 100 -27.28 -0.48 -3.56
N ASP A 101 -26.60 -1.25 -4.40
CA ASP A 101 -27.13 -2.45 -5.01
C ASP A 101 -27.60 -3.40 -3.89
N GLU A 102 -28.90 -3.35 -3.55
CA GLU A 102 -29.50 -4.07 -2.41
C GLU A 102 -29.34 -5.59 -2.51
N ASN A 103 -28.96 -6.10 -3.68
CA ASN A 103 -28.80 -7.52 -3.95
C ASN A 103 -27.37 -8.04 -3.80
N ARG A 104 -26.36 -7.18 -3.54
CA ARG A 104 -25.02 -7.66 -3.20
C ARG A 104 -25.00 -8.00 -1.70
N PRO A 105 -24.63 -9.22 -1.29
CA PRO A 105 -24.52 -9.53 0.13
C PRO A 105 -23.55 -8.52 0.75
N ALA A 106 -24.08 -7.67 1.63
CA ALA A 106 -23.27 -6.71 2.35
C ALA A 106 -22.19 -7.52 3.06
N VAL A 107 -20.93 -7.29 2.69
CA VAL A 107 -19.81 -7.80 3.48
C VAL A 107 -19.91 -7.05 4.80
N SER A 108 -20.54 -7.67 5.79
CA SER A 108 -20.70 -7.08 7.12
C SER A 108 -19.32 -7.11 7.77
N PHE A 109 -18.59 -6.01 7.68
CA PHE A 109 -17.39 -5.84 8.48
C PHE A 109 -17.83 -5.69 9.93
N ALA A 110 -17.46 -6.63 10.78
CA ALA A 110 -17.74 -6.53 12.20
C ALA A 110 -17.11 -5.23 12.74
N GLU A 111 -17.89 -4.46 13.50
CA GLU A 111 -17.33 -3.33 14.23
C GLU A 111 -16.28 -3.87 15.22
N ILE A 112 -15.03 -3.47 15.02
CA ILE A 112 -13.94 -3.84 15.90
C ILE A 112 -13.62 -2.69 16.84
N SER A 113 -13.51 -2.99 18.14
CA SER A 113 -13.05 -1.98 19.10
C SER A 113 -11.57 -1.65 18.88
N PRO A 114 -11.11 -0.42 19.22
CA PRO A 114 -9.68 -0.07 19.18
C PRO A 114 -8.78 -1.05 19.95
N ARG A 115 -9.28 -1.58 21.08
CA ARG A 115 -8.56 -2.55 21.91
C ARG A 115 -8.41 -3.90 21.20
N SER A 116 -9.49 -4.39 20.59
CA SER A 116 -9.48 -5.63 19.81
C SER A 116 -8.58 -5.49 18.58
N PHE A 117 -8.62 -4.34 17.92
CA PHE A 117 -7.77 -4.03 16.77
C PHE A 117 -6.28 -4.03 17.14
N LYS A 118 -5.91 -3.34 18.22
CA LYS A 118 -4.54 -3.38 18.77
C LYS A 118 -4.09 -4.80 19.14
N SER A 119 -4.97 -5.58 19.75
CA SER A 119 -4.69 -6.99 20.10
C SER A 119 -4.43 -7.87 18.87
N GLN A 120 -5.15 -7.65 17.76
CA GLN A 120 -4.90 -8.37 16.51
C GLN A 120 -3.51 -8.07 15.94
N ILE A 121 -3.10 -6.81 15.93
CA ILE A 121 -1.76 -6.40 15.47
C ILE A 121 -0.69 -7.07 16.34
N GLN A 122 -0.80 -6.96 17.68
CA GLN A 122 0.14 -7.58 18.62
C GLN A 122 0.21 -9.11 18.49
N THR A 123 -0.94 -9.75 18.25
CA THR A 123 -1.02 -11.20 18.03
C THR A 123 -0.35 -11.62 16.72
N CYS A 124 -0.42 -10.79 15.68
CA CYS A 124 0.32 -11.03 14.45
C CYS A 124 1.82 -10.79 14.66
N GLU A 125 2.20 -9.69 15.33
CA GLU A 125 3.59 -9.33 15.60
C GLU A 125 4.31 -10.30 16.55
N SER A 126 3.59 -11.12 17.32
CA SER A 126 4.21 -12.16 18.15
C SER A 126 4.53 -13.45 17.37
N LYS A 127 3.92 -13.68 16.21
CA LYS A 127 4.12 -14.91 15.39
C LYS A 127 5.41 -14.84 14.59
N THR A 128 6.19 -15.92 14.53
CA THR A 128 7.36 -15.99 13.65
C THR A 128 6.92 -15.96 12.19
N ILE A 129 7.56 -15.12 11.36
CA ILE A 129 7.27 -15.09 9.91
C ILE A 129 7.95 -16.30 9.25
N PRO A 130 7.21 -17.13 8.49
CA PRO A 130 7.82 -18.22 7.72
C PRO A 130 8.94 -17.69 6.81
N THR A 131 10.11 -18.33 6.84
CA THR A 131 11.26 -17.96 6.01
C THR A 131 11.62 -19.09 5.07
N TYR A 132 11.76 -18.78 3.78
CA TYR A 132 12.13 -19.73 2.74
C TYR A 132 13.47 -19.37 2.13
N THR A 133 14.25 -20.38 1.73
CA THR A 133 15.45 -20.17 0.91
C THR A 133 15.09 -20.40 -0.55
N ALA A 134 15.54 -19.50 -1.43
CA ALA A 134 15.34 -19.59 -2.88
C ALA A 134 16.67 -19.41 -3.61
N ARG A 135 16.77 -19.94 -4.83
CA ARG A 135 17.92 -19.72 -5.73
C ARG A 135 17.76 -18.47 -6.58
N SER A 136 16.54 -17.99 -6.74
CA SER A 136 16.20 -16.79 -7.51
C SER A 136 15.06 -16.04 -6.85
N ARG A 137 14.88 -14.77 -7.22
CA ARG A 137 13.75 -13.96 -6.74
C ARG A 137 12.39 -14.51 -7.23
N ALA A 138 12.34 -15.14 -8.40
CA ALA A 138 11.12 -15.74 -8.94
C ALA A 138 10.64 -16.93 -8.07
N GLU A 139 11.57 -17.72 -7.54
CA GLU A 139 11.24 -18.82 -6.61
C GLU A 139 10.64 -18.33 -5.28
N CYS A 140 10.88 -17.07 -4.89
CA CYS A 140 10.23 -16.48 -3.71
C CYS A 140 8.71 -16.40 -3.83
N TYR A 141 8.14 -16.50 -5.04
CA TYR A 141 6.69 -16.45 -5.26
C TYR A 141 6.00 -17.79 -4.98
N ARG A 142 6.75 -18.82 -4.57
CA ARG A 142 6.23 -20.15 -4.20
C ARG A 142 5.36 -20.79 -5.29
N GLY A 143 5.73 -20.59 -6.55
CA GLY A 143 5.00 -21.09 -7.72
C GLY A 143 3.88 -20.19 -8.19
N LEU A 144 3.58 -19.07 -7.50
CA LEU A 144 2.65 -18.08 -8.05
C LEU A 144 3.24 -17.47 -9.32
N GLN A 145 2.49 -17.57 -10.41
CA GLN A 145 2.83 -16.86 -11.64
C GLN A 145 2.53 -15.37 -11.46
N THR A 146 3.45 -14.53 -11.91
CA THR A 146 3.27 -13.07 -11.90
C THR A 146 3.34 -12.57 -13.33
N SER A 147 2.50 -11.62 -13.70
CA SER A 147 2.48 -11.04 -15.03
C SER A 147 2.99 -9.60 -15.03
N LYS A 148 2.07 -8.63 -14.96
CA LYS A 148 2.32 -7.20 -15.09
C LYS A 148 2.87 -6.61 -13.80
N LYS A 149 3.84 -5.69 -13.93
CA LYS A 149 4.24 -4.79 -12.82
C LYS A 149 3.13 -3.75 -12.60
N LEU A 150 2.55 -3.74 -11.40
CA LEU A 150 1.52 -2.79 -11.00
C LEU A 150 2.12 -1.50 -10.43
N GLY A 151 3.31 -1.59 -9.82
CA GLY A 151 3.99 -0.43 -9.27
C GLY A 151 5.36 -0.77 -8.68
N SER A 152 6.10 0.26 -8.28
CA SER A 152 7.32 0.13 -7.48
C SER A 152 7.46 1.31 -6.53
N GLY A 153 7.95 1.04 -5.34
CA GLY A 153 8.30 2.05 -4.35
C GLY A 153 9.74 1.86 -3.86
N GLY A 154 10.17 2.69 -2.92
CA GLY A 154 11.54 2.65 -2.39
C GLY A 154 11.94 1.31 -1.77
N TRP A 155 10.96 0.51 -1.35
CA TRP A 155 11.19 -0.75 -0.66
C TRP A 155 10.97 -1.99 -1.53
N GLY A 156 10.38 -1.88 -2.72
CA GLY A 156 10.04 -3.06 -3.51
C GLY A 156 9.17 -2.80 -4.74
N GLU A 157 8.69 -3.87 -5.32
CA GLU A 157 7.78 -3.84 -6.47
C GLU A 157 6.48 -4.59 -6.16
N VAL A 158 5.41 -4.20 -6.85
CA VAL A 158 4.11 -4.85 -6.80
C VAL A 158 3.80 -5.43 -8.17
N LYS A 159 3.39 -6.69 -8.23
CA LYS A 159 3.02 -7.40 -9.47
C LYS A 159 1.60 -7.97 -9.38
N LEU A 160 0.99 -8.15 -10.54
CA LEU A 160 -0.26 -8.87 -10.70
C LEU A 160 -0.02 -10.38 -10.63
N VAL A 161 -0.80 -11.07 -9.82
CA VAL A 161 -0.98 -12.52 -9.86
C VAL A 161 -2.30 -12.79 -10.59
N PRO A 162 -2.29 -13.39 -11.79
CA PRO A 162 -3.48 -13.56 -12.59
C PRO A 162 -4.39 -14.69 -12.05
N SER A 163 -5.67 -14.64 -12.41
CA SER A 163 -6.67 -15.64 -12.04
C SER A 163 -6.37 -17.04 -12.62
N SER A 164 -5.65 -17.11 -13.73
CA SER A 164 -5.20 -18.35 -14.38
C SER A 164 -4.21 -19.18 -13.55
N ASN A 165 -3.78 -18.66 -12.41
CA ASN A 165 -2.85 -19.34 -11.53
C ASN A 165 -3.46 -20.62 -10.95
N THR A 166 -2.73 -21.73 -11.09
CA THR A 166 -3.15 -23.07 -10.69
C THR A 166 -2.60 -23.50 -9.34
N VAL A 167 -1.69 -22.70 -8.75
CA VAL A 167 -1.03 -22.97 -7.47
C VAL A 167 -1.80 -22.34 -6.32
N THR A 168 -1.94 -23.08 -5.21
CA THR A 168 -2.48 -22.56 -3.95
C THR A 168 -1.32 -22.26 -3.01
N VAL A 169 -1.23 -21.01 -2.54
CA VAL A 169 -0.24 -20.56 -1.55
C VAL A 169 -0.99 -19.90 -0.40
N GLY A 170 -0.94 -20.50 0.79
CA GLY A 170 -1.68 -20.00 1.95
C GLY A 170 -3.18 -19.94 1.67
N ASN A 171 -3.77 -18.75 1.82
CA ASN A 171 -5.20 -18.51 1.59
C ASN A 171 -5.53 -18.01 0.17
N VAL A 172 -4.54 -17.99 -0.74
CA VAL A 172 -4.73 -17.57 -2.13
C VAL A 172 -5.58 -18.61 -2.88
N GLN A 173 -6.74 -18.19 -3.36
CA GLN A 173 -7.72 -19.03 -4.06
C GLN A 173 -7.42 -19.07 -5.55
N LYS A 174 -7.60 -20.23 -6.18
CA LYS A 174 -7.50 -20.37 -7.64
C LYS A 174 -8.62 -19.58 -8.32
N GLY A 175 -8.36 -19.06 -9.51
CA GLY A 175 -9.37 -18.32 -10.28
C GLY A 175 -9.61 -16.88 -9.82
N ARG A 176 -8.79 -16.35 -8.90
CA ARG A 176 -8.89 -14.95 -8.42
C ARG A 176 -7.58 -14.21 -8.67
N GLU A 177 -7.68 -12.90 -8.87
CA GLU A 177 -6.53 -12.03 -9.09
C GLU A 177 -6.07 -11.40 -7.78
N TYR A 178 -4.75 -11.24 -7.65
CA TYR A 178 -4.12 -10.69 -6.46
C TYR A 178 -2.99 -9.73 -6.82
N ALA A 179 -2.62 -8.88 -5.86
CA ALA A 179 -1.36 -8.15 -5.90
C ALA A 179 -0.32 -8.85 -5.02
N ILE A 180 0.89 -9.01 -5.54
CA ILE A 180 2.05 -9.49 -4.76
C ILE A 180 3.09 -8.38 -4.65
N LYS A 181 3.38 -7.93 -3.42
CA LYS A 181 4.45 -6.97 -3.12
C LYS A 181 5.69 -7.74 -2.66
N VAL A 182 6.84 -7.41 -3.23
CA VAL A 182 8.13 -8.03 -2.95
C VAL A 182 9.10 -6.94 -2.52
N ALA A 183 9.31 -6.83 -1.21
CA ALA A 183 10.16 -5.83 -0.60
C ALA A 183 11.58 -6.36 -0.37
N LYS A 184 12.61 -5.60 -0.75
CA LYS A 184 13.99 -5.92 -0.38
C LYS A 184 14.24 -5.43 1.04
N LEU A 185 14.65 -6.33 1.93
CA LEU A 185 14.88 -6.04 3.33
C LEU A 185 16.34 -5.63 3.52
N MET A 186 16.61 -4.33 3.37
CA MET A 186 17.94 -3.77 3.59
C MET A 186 18.08 -3.27 5.01
N ALA A 187 19.23 -3.50 5.65
CA ALA A 187 19.53 -3.01 6.99
C ALA A 187 19.29 -1.50 7.08
N SER A 188 18.23 -1.11 7.79
CA SER A 188 17.93 0.29 8.09
C SER A 188 18.46 0.62 9.49
N GLY A 189 19.06 1.79 9.68
CA GLY A 189 19.51 2.24 11.01
C GLY A 189 18.40 2.42 12.06
N MET A 190 17.13 2.21 11.71
CA MET A 190 15.94 2.38 12.58
C MET A 190 15.38 1.05 13.12
N GLY A 191 16.11 -0.06 13.03
CA GLY A 191 15.68 -1.36 13.56
C GLY A 191 15.88 -2.49 12.56
N SER A 192 15.45 -3.72 12.92
CA SER A 192 15.55 -4.83 11.99
C SER A 192 14.55 -4.64 10.83
N PRO A 193 14.99 -4.74 9.56
CA PRO A 193 14.10 -4.60 8.40
C PRO A 193 12.93 -5.60 8.41
N GLU A 194 13.16 -6.76 9.01
CA GLU A 194 12.16 -7.79 9.22
C GLU A 194 11.07 -7.36 10.20
N SER A 195 11.43 -6.64 11.27
CA SER A 195 10.46 -6.07 12.20
C SER A 195 9.59 -5.00 11.52
N ALA A 196 10.20 -4.14 10.70
CA ALA A 196 9.46 -3.14 9.92
C ALA A 196 8.48 -3.81 8.94
N PHE A 197 8.94 -4.80 8.18
CA PHE A 197 8.08 -5.59 7.29
C PHE A 197 6.97 -6.32 8.05
N LYS A 198 7.28 -6.88 9.22
CA LYS A 198 6.29 -7.54 10.09
C LYS A 198 5.21 -6.57 10.54
N LYS A 199 5.60 -5.39 11.03
CA LYS A 199 4.67 -4.35 11.47
C LYS A 199 3.76 -3.91 10.33
N GLU A 200 4.32 -3.65 9.14
CA GLU A 200 3.54 -3.27 7.96
C GLU A 200 2.53 -4.36 7.55
N THR A 201 2.96 -5.61 7.48
CA THR A 201 2.09 -6.74 7.09
C THR A 201 1.02 -7.05 8.13
N CYS A 202 1.36 -7.00 9.42
CA CYS A 202 0.40 -7.19 10.51
C CYS A 202 -0.63 -6.05 10.59
N MET A 203 -0.20 -4.81 10.34
CA MET A 203 -1.12 -3.68 10.20
C MET A 203 -2.07 -3.91 9.02
N GLY A 204 -1.52 -4.27 7.85
CA GLY A 204 -2.31 -4.58 6.66
C GLY A 204 -3.31 -5.72 6.87
N GLN A 205 -2.93 -6.76 7.61
CA GLN A 205 -3.83 -7.86 7.94
C GLN A 205 -4.98 -7.41 8.85
N ALA A 206 -4.68 -6.62 9.88
CA ALA A 206 -5.70 -6.09 10.79
C ALA A 206 -6.65 -5.13 10.05
N THR A 207 -6.13 -4.17 9.28
CA THR A 207 -6.94 -3.20 8.51
C THR A 207 -7.70 -3.81 7.35
N GLY A 208 -7.18 -4.90 6.75
CA GLY A 208 -7.89 -5.66 5.72
C GLY A 208 -9.18 -6.27 6.25
N SER A 209 -9.15 -6.81 7.47
CA SER A 209 -10.33 -7.39 8.13
C SER A 209 -11.43 -6.38 8.49
N THR A 210 -11.11 -5.08 8.46
CA THR A 210 -12.05 -3.99 8.77
C THR A 210 -12.51 -3.23 7.52
N GLY A 211 -12.05 -3.61 6.33
CA GLY A 211 -12.35 -2.93 5.07
C GLY A 211 -11.61 -1.60 4.90
N ILE A 212 -10.62 -1.28 5.74
CA ILE A 212 -9.77 -0.09 5.61
C ILE A 212 -8.70 -0.31 4.53
N ALA A 213 -8.17 -1.53 4.42
CA ALA A 213 -7.09 -1.89 3.50
C ALA A 213 -7.47 -3.09 2.62
N PRO A 214 -6.69 -3.40 1.57
CA PRO A 214 -6.80 -4.67 0.86
C PRO A 214 -6.63 -5.84 1.84
N VAL A 215 -7.39 -6.93 1.66
CA VAL A 215 -7.21 -8.12 2.50
C VAL A 215 -5.85 -8.73 2.21
N VAL A 216 -5.04 -8.94 3.25
CA VAL A 216 -3.77 -9.68 3.17
C VAL A 216 -4.08 -11.17 3.28
N HIS A 217 -3.75 -11.93 2.24
CA HIS A 217 -4.02 -13.38 2.15
C HIS A 217 -2.89 -14.24 2.70
N ASP A 218 -1.64 -13.82 2.46
CA ASP A 218 -0.44 -14.52 2.95
C ASP A 218 0.77 -13.58 2.94
N PHE A 219 1.77 -13.84 3.79
CA PHE A 219 3.05 -13.14 3.79
C PHE A 219 4.18 -14.02 4.36
N TRP A 220 5.38 -13.85 3.83
CA TRP A 220 6.56 -14.61 4.23
C TRP A 220 7.87 -13.87 3.97
N LEU A 221 8.96 -14.39 4.52
CA LEU A 221 10.32 -13.98 4.21
C LEU A 221 10.93 -14.94 3.20
N CYS A 222 11.74 -14.41 2.29
CA CYS A 222 12.48 -15.20 1.31
C CYS A 222 13.95 -14.78 1.31
N GLN A 223 14.86 -15.73 1.44
CA GLN A 223 16.31 -15.53 1.38
C GLN A 223 16.84 -16.10 0.07
N VAL A 224 17.22 -15.21 -0.85
CA VAL A 224 17.77 -15.57 -2.16
C VAL A 224 19.28 -15.81 -2.00
N ARG A 225 19.72 -17.06 -2.19
CA ARG A 225 21.13 -17.42 -2.18
C ARG A 225 21.76 -17.10 -3.54
N LEU A 226 22.38 -15.94 -3.64
CA LEU A 226 23.27 -15.63 -4.76
C LEU A 226 24.54 -16.46 -4.60
N TYR A 227 24.97 -17.14 -5.67
CA TYR A 227 25.98 -18.23 -5.70
C TYR A 227 27.34 -17.95 -5.03
N ARG A 228 27.60 -16.75 -4.48
CA ARG A 228 28.89 -16.36 -3.89
C ARG A 228 28.79 -15.49 -2.63
N HIS A 229 27.60 -15.14 -2.14
CA HIS A 229 27.46 -14.25 -0.98
C HIS A 229 26.99 -15.00 0.27
N VAL A 230 27.83 -15.02 1.30
CA VAL A 230 27.44 -15.46 2.65
C VAL A 230 26.39 -14.48 3.17
N GLY A 231 25.14 -14.95 3.30
CA GLY A 231 24.03 -14.15 3.83
C GLY A 231 22.84 -13.96 2.88
N GLY A 232 23.03 -14.08 1.56
CA GLY A 232 21.96 -13.92 0.56
C GLY A 232 21.22 -12.57 0.61
N GLU A 233 20.32 -12.33 -0.34
CA GLU A 233 19.40 -11.19 -0.27
C GLU A 233 18.11 -11.61 0.42
N LYS A 234 17.69 -10.88 1.46
CA LYS A 234 16.43 -11.15 2.16
C LYS A 234 15.32 -10.26 1.62
N HIS A 235 14.17 -10.86 1.35
CA HIS A 235 12.97 -10.22 0.85
C HIS A 235 11.78 -10.50 1.77
N GLY A 236 10.89 -9.53 1.91
CA GLY A 236 9.55 -9.71 2.44
C GLY A 236 8.57 -9.83 1.27
N VAL A 237 7.70 -10.84 1.31
CA VAL A 237 6.68 -11.07 0.28
C VAL A 237 5.31 -11.01 0.94
N VAL A 238 4.39 -10.23 0.38
CA VAL A 238 3.00 -10.16 0.84
C VAL A 238 2.06 -10.27 -0.35
N VAL A 239 1.01 -11.08 -0.21
CA VAL A 239 -0.06 -11.26 -1.19
C VAL A 239 -1.33 -10.66 -0.62
N MET A 240 -1.98 -9.80 -1.39
CA MET A 240 -3.16 -9.04 -0.97
C MET A 240 -4.18 -8.90 -2.10
N ASP A 241 -5.39 -8.48 -1.77
CA ASP A 241 -6.40 -8.14 -2.78
C ASP A 241 -5.85 -7.14 -3.80
N LEU A 242 -6.26 -7.33 -5.06
CA LEU A 242 -5.91 -6.41 -6.14
C LEU A 242 -6.64 -5.07 -5.95
N LEU A 243 -5.89 -3.98 -6.10
CA LEU A 243 -6.44 -2.64 -6.24
C LEU A 243 -6.65 -2.33 -7.72
N ALA A 244 -7.76 -1.68 -8.05
CA ALA A 244 -7.99 -1.17 -9.40
C ALA A 244 -7.00 -0.05 -9.74
N GLY A 245 -6.75 0.85 -8.79
CA GLY A 245 -5.78 1.92 -8.91
C GLY A 245 -5.67 2.77 -7.65
N ASN A 246 -4.64 3.61 -7.57
CA ASN A 246 -4.53 4.61 -6.51
C ASN A 246 -5.34 5.88 -6.83
N GLY A 247 -5.62 6.70 -5.83
CA GLY A 247 -6.44 7.89 -5.96
C GLY A 247 -5.81 8.93 -6.89
N LEU A 248 -4.49 9.05 -6.87
CA LEU A 248 -3.74 9.99 -7.71
C LEU A 248 -3.85 9.63 -9.20
N GLU A 249 -3.62 8.37 -9.56
CA GLU A 249 -3.72 7.88 -10.93
C GLU A 249 -5.16 7.87 -11.42
N THR A 250 -6.10 7.51 -10.55
CA THR A 250 -7.54 7.62 -10.85
C THR A 250 -7.92 9.05 -11.19
N ASN A 251 -7.46 10.03 -10.40
CA ASN A 251 -7.69 11.45 -10.66
C ASN A 251 -7.08 11.88 -12.01
N LYS A 252 -5.84 11.47 -12.30
CA LYS A 252 -5.19 11.77 -13.59
C LYS A 252 -5.98 11.22 -14.79
N ILE A 253 -6.46 9.98 -14.69
CA ILE A 253 -7.25 9.34 -15.76
C ILE A 253 -8.57 10.07 -15.97
N LEU A 254 -9.27 10.44 -14.89
CA LEU A 254 -10.51 11.21 -14.96
C LEU A 254 -10.27 12.62 -15.56
N ASN A 255 -9.21 13.30 -15.13
CA ASN A 255 -8.88 14.64 -15.63
C ASN A 255 -8.59 14.63 -17.14
N LYS A 256 -7.89 13.60 -17.65
CA LYS A 256 -7.69 13.41 -19.10
C LYS A 256 -9.01 13.26 -19.87
N ARG A 257 -10.09 12.86 -19.20
CA ARG A 257 -11.45 12.74 -19.76
C ARG A 257 -12.33 13.96 -19.46
N GLY A 258 -11.76 15.03 -18.89
CA GLY A 258 -12.52 16.21 -18.46
C GLY A 258 -13.44 15.96 -17.27
N LYS A 259 -13.27 14.85 -16.55
CA LYS A 259 -14.00 14.46 -15.33
C LYS A 259 -13.12 14.71 -14.11
N VAL A 260 -13.72 14.85 -12.93
CA VAL A 260 -13.01 14.82 -11.64
C VAL A 260 -13.41 13.57 -10.86
N LEU A 261 -12.68 13.25 -9.79
CA LEU A 261 -13.10 12.20 -8.85
C LEU A 261 -14.54 12.46 -8.37
N PRO A 262 -15.46 11.49 -8.49
CA PRO A 262 -16.83 11.67 -8.03
C PRO A 262 -16.89 12.06 -6.54
N PRO A 263 -17.86 12.89 -6.12
CA PRO A 263 -18.02 13.28 -4.72
C PRO A 263 -18.00 12.09 -3.74
N ALA A 264 -18.73 11.02 -4.05
CA ALA A 264 -18.75 9.81 -3.22
C ALA A 264 -17.35 9.17 -3.10
N ALA A 265 -16.57 9.16 -4.19
CA ALA A 265 -15.20 8.65 -4.20
C ALA A 265 -14.29 9.47 -3.28
N GLN A 266 -14.36 10.81 -3.36
CA GLN A 266 -13.63 11.69 -2.45
C GLN A 266 -14.00 11.43 -0.98
N LEU A 267 -15.30 11.28 -0.68
CA LEU A 267 -15.78 10.97 0.67
C LEU A 267 -15.32 9.59 1.15
N GLY A 268 -15.30 8.58 0.29
CA GLY A 268 -14.77 7.25 0.66
C GLY A 268 -13.28 7.25 0.98
N LEU A 269 -12.48 8.04 0.24
CA LEU A 269 -11.05 8.21 0.53
C LEU A 269 -10.83 8.87 1.90
N VAL A 270 -11.65 9.85 2.29
CA VAL A 270 -11.63 10.42 3.65
C VAL A 270 -12.12 9.40 4.68
N GLY A 271 -13.20 8.68 4.37
CA GLY A 271 -13.84 7.72 5.26
C GLY A 271 -12.89 6.60 5.72
N VAL A 272 -12.06 6.05 4.83
CA VAL A 272 -11.10 5.01 5.25
C VAL A 272 -10.06 5.53 6.24
N HIS A 273 -9.61 6.78 6.09
CA HIS A 273 -8.69 7.42 7.04
C HIS A 273 -9.39 7.75 8.36
N GLU A 274 -10.61 8.26 8.31
CA GLU A 274 -11.45 8.51 9.48
C GLU A 274 -11.65 7.24 10.32
N LYS A 275 -11.97 6.12 9.68
CA LYS A 275 -12.07 4.81 10.34
C LYS A 275 -10.76 4.37 10.97
N PHE A 276 -9.64 4.59 10.27
CA PHE A 276 -8.32 4.25 10.81
C PHE A 276 -7.96 5.09 12.05
N LEU A 277 -8.29 6.39 12.02
CA LEU A 277 -8.09 7.31 13.15
C LEU A 277 -8.96 6.94 14.36
N LYS A 278 -10.22 6.54 14.15
CA LYS A 278 -11.11 6.06 15.23
C LYS A 278 -10.61 4.78 15.89
N LEU A 279 -9.89 3.94 15.15
CA LEU A 279 -9.20 2.77 15.71
C LEU A 279 -7.94 3.16 16.51
N GLY A 280 -7.59 4.44 16.57
CA GLY A 280 -6.45 4.96 17.32
C GLY A 280 -5.15 4.95 16.52
N TRP A 281 -5.20 4.94 15.19
CA TRP A 281 -4.03 4.83 14.34
C TRP A 281 -4.02 5.87 13.22
N LYS A 282 -2.83 6.31 12.82
CA LYS A 282 -2.64 7.11 11.61
C LYS A 282 -1.51 6.57 10.75
N GLN A 283 -1.63 6.75 9.45
CA GLN A 283 -0.53 6.64 8.51
C GLN A 283 0.28 7.94 8.54
N ALA A 284 1.59 7.87 8.49
CA ALA A 284 2.43 9.07 8.44
C ALA A 284 2.53 9.66 7.04
N ASP A 285 2.59 8.79 6.04
CA ASP A 285 2.75 9.11 4.62
C ASP A 285 1.39 9.00 3.91
N PHE A 286 0.39 9.74 4.41
CA PHE A 286 -0.92 9.82 3.76
C PHE A 286 -0.83 10.72 2.52
N LYS A 287 -1.25 10.20 1.38
CA LYS A 287 -1.31 10.88 0.07
C LYS A 287 -2.23 10.09 -0.85
N LEU A 288 -2.76 10.70 -1.91
CA LEU A 288 -3.62 10.03 -2.89
C LEU A 288 -2.89 8.89 -3.63
N ASP A 289 -1.56 8.83 -3.54
CA ASP A 289 -0.77 7.71 -4.06
C ASP A 289 -0.78 6.47 -3.12
N ASN A 290 -1.13 6.65 -1.84
CA ASN A 290 -1.20 5.62 -0.78
C ASN A 290 -2.63 5.29 -0.32
N VAL A 291 -3.63 5.82 -1.01
CA VAL A 291 -5.04 5.46 -0.87
C VAL A 291 -5.62 5.29 -2.27
N GLY A 292 -6.60 4.41 -2.44
CA GLY A 292 -7.10 4.06 -3.77
C GLY A 292 -8.40 3.29 -3.73
N PHE A 293 -8.69 2.57 -4.81
CA PHE A 293 -9.93 1.83 -4.98
C PHE A 293 -9.62 0.36 -5.27
N ASP A 294 -10.36 -0.55 -4.64
CA ASP A 294 -10.34 -1.95 -4.99
C ASP A 294 -11.09 -2.24 -6.30
N THR A 295 -11.08 -3.49 -6.74
CA THR A 295 -11.78 -3.92 -7.96
C THR A 295 -13.31 -3.81 -7.88
N SER A 296 -13.86 -3.54 -6.68
CA SER A 296 -15.27 -3.24 -6.46
C SER A 296 -15.56 -1.73 -6.37
N GLY A 297 -14.56 -0.88 -6.59
CA GLY A 297 -14.69 0.57 -6.48
C GLY A 297 -14.83 1.09 -5.06
N GLN A 298 -14.44 0.31 -4.06
CA GLN A 298 -14.44 0.73 -2.66
C GLN A 298 -13.08 1.31 -2.27
N ALA A 299 -13.08 2.37 -1.45
CA ALA A 299 -11.85 3.03 -1.03
C ALA A 299 -11.00 2.15 -0.10
N ARG A 300 -9.66 2.21 -0.23
CA ARG A 300 -8.69 1.45 0.57
C ARG A 300 -7.40 2.23 0.82
N ILE A 301 -6.88 2.18 2.04
CA ILE A 301 -5.53 2.63 2.39
C ILE A 301 -4.55 1.47 2.16
N PHE A 302 -3.37 1.78 1.65
CA PHE A 302 -2.27 0.83 1.55
C PHE A 302 -0.94 1.52 1.88
N ASP A 303 0.14 0.76 1.94
CA ASP A 303 1.48 1.21 2.34
C ASP A 303 1.61 1.63 3.82
N PHE A 304 1.51 0.67 4.73
CA PHE A 304 1.60 0.88 6.18
C PHE A 304 3.04 0.95 6.72
N GLY A 305 4.02 1.31 5.87
CA GLY A 305 5.45 1.33 6.24
C GLY A 305 5.76 2.25 7.42
N ILE A 306 4.97 3.32 7.61
CA ILE A 306 5.08 4.24 8.75
C ILE A 306 3.68 4.54 9.32
N VAL A 307 3.40 3.97 10.48
CA VAL A 307 2.13 4.14 11.22
C VAL A 307 2.38 4.46 12.70
N PHE A 308 1.51 5.28 13.26
CA PHE A 308 1.57 5.75 14.65
C PHE A 308 0.25 5.53 15.36
N GLU A 309 0.31 5.15 16.64
CA GLU A 309 -0.84 5.25 17.53
C GLU A 309 -1.15 6.74 17.79
N ILE A 310 -2.42 7.08 17.86
CA ILE A 310 -2.89 8.42 18.20
C ILE A 310 -3.96 8.35 19.29
N SER A 311 -4.07 9.42 20.07
CA SER A 311 -5.17 9.58 20.99
C SER A 311 -6.45 10.02 20.24
N PRO A 312 -7.64 9.65 20.72
CA PRO A 312 -8.91 10.08 20.11
C PRO A 312 -9.03 11.61 19.95
N GLN A 313 -8.45 12.38 20.88
CA GLN A 313 -8.50 13.84 20.86
C GLN A 313 -7.73 14.44 19.67
N ARG A 314 -6.77 13.71 19.10
CA ARG A 314 -6.01 14.13 17.91
C ARG A 314 -6.67 13.71 16.60
N ALA A 315 -7.66 12.81 16.62
CA ALA A 315 -8.23 12.25 15.39
C ALA A 315 -8.75 13.34 14.44
N LEU A 316 -9.47 14.35 14.95
CA LEU A 316 -10.04 15.40 14.11
C LEU A 316 -8.97 16.29 13.45
N SER A 317 -7.91 16.68 14.18
CA SER A 317 -6.84 17.50 13.62
C SER A 317 -5.95 16.74 12.63
N GLU A 318 -5.72 15.45 12.88
CA GLU A 318 -5.03 14.57 11.93
C GLU A 318 -5.88 14.37 10.65
N LEU A 319 -7.19 14.17 10.78
CA LEU A 319 -8.10 14.09 9.64
C LEU A 319 -8.09 15.39 8.82
N GLN A 320 -8.11 16.55 9.48
CA GLN A 320 -8.00 17.85 8.80
C GLN A 320 -6.72 17.94 7.97
N THR A 321 -5.59 17.46 8.49
CA THR A 321 -4.30 17.44 7.76
C THR A 321 -4.34 16.52 6.53
N ILE A 322 -5.01 15.37 6.66
CA ILE A 322 -5.24 14.43 5.55
C ILE A 322 -6.08 15.09 4.46
N VAL A 323 -7.21 15.69 4.81
CA VAL A 323 -8.12 16.34 3.85
C VAL A 323 -7.44 17.52 3.15
N GLN A 324 -6.64 18.33 3.86
CA GLN A 324 -5.83 19.39 3.26
C GLN A 324 -4.83 18.87 2.22
N THR A 325 -4.20 17.73 2.52
CA THR A 325 -3.24 17.10 1.59
C THR A 325 -3.95 16.58 0.34
N PHE A 326 -5.10 15.92 0.51
CA PHE A 326 -5.90 15.44 -0.62
C PHE A 326 -6.46 16.58 -1.48
N ASP A 327 -6.95 17.67 -0.88
CA ASP A 327 -7.39 18.86 -1.60
C ASP A 327 -6.26 19.46 -2.47
N ARG A 328 -5.06 19.58 -1.90
CA ARG A 328 -3.88 20.08 -2.62
C ARG A 328 -3.49 19.17 -3.79
N GLU A 329 -3.45 17.85 -3.57
CA GLU A 329 -3.09 16.88 -4.62
C GLU A 329 -4.15 16.79 -5.72
N LEU A 330 -5.43 16.87 -5.35
CA LEU A 330 -6.54 16.91 -6.31
C LEU A 330 -6.39 18.12 -7.25
N LYS A 331 -6.13 19.31 -6.68
CA LYS A 331 -5.92 20.56 -7.42
C LYS A 331 -4.67 20.53 -8.30
N ALA A 332 -3.57 19.97 -7.80
CA ALA A 332 -2.31 19.88 -8.54
C ALA A 332 -2.43 18.98 -9.80
N GLY A 333 -3.31 17.99 -9.77
CA GLY A 333 -3.52 17.06 -10.89
C GLY A 333 -4.49 17.55 -11.97
N SER A 334 -5.21 18.65 -11.76
CA SER A 334 -6.33 19.07 -12.60
C SER A 334 -6.02 20.36 -13.37
N THR A 335 -5.78 20.25 -14.68
CA THR A 335 -5.58 21.43 -15.55
C THR A 335 -6.24 21.21 -16.93
N PRO A 336 -7.29 21.98 -17.27
CA PRO A 336 -8.10 22.81 -16.38
C PRO A 336 -8.85 21.95 -15.33
N PRO A 337 -9.23 22.53 -14.17
CA PRO A 337 -10.06 21.83 -13.21
C PRO A 337 -11.36 21.38 -13.89
N GLY A 338 -11.59 20.06 -13.93
CA GLY A 338 -12.84 19.52 -14.47
C GLY A 338 -14.03 20.10 -13.71
N LYS A 339 -15.18 20.22 -14.38
CA LYS A 339 -16.41 20.68 -13.72
C LYS A 339 -16.86 19.60 -12.74
N GLY A 340 -16.71 19.84 -11.44
CA GLY A 340 -17.24 18.96 -10.41
C GLY A 340 -17.00 19.48 -9.01
N GLU A 341 -17.75 18.93 -8.07
CA GLU A 341 -17.74 19.34 -6.67
C GLU A 341 -16.49 18.78 -5.96
N ASN A 342 -15.78 19.65 -5.23
CA ASN A 342 -14.64 19.28 -4.42
C ASN A 342 -15.09 19.06 -2.97
N GLN A 343 -15.35 17.80 -2.62
CA GLN A 343 -15.78 17.42 -1.28
C GLN A 343 -14.69 17.61 -0.23
N PHE A 344 -13.40 17.61 -0.60
CA PHE A 344 -12.33 17.93 0.36
C PHE A 344 -12.45 19.37 0.84
N ALA A 345 -12.69 20.32 -0.06
CA ALA A 345 -12.92 21.72 0.31
C ALA A 345 -14.17 21.89 1.21
N ASN A 346 -15.26 21.19 0.89
CA ASN A 346 -16.47 21.20 1.72
C ASN A 346 -16.23 20.65 3.13
N ILE A 347 -15.50 19.54 3.25
CA ILE A 347 -15.14 18.96 4.55
C ILE A 347 -14.27 19.94 5.35
N LEU A 348 -13.30 20.59 4.73
CA LEU A 348 -12.46 21.58 5.40
C LEU A 348 -13.27 22.76 5.93
N ALA A 349 -14.23 23.27 5.14
CA ALA A 349 -15.13 24.33 5.58
C ALA A 349 -16.00 23.88 6.78
N LYS A 350 -16.49 22.64 6.77
CA LYS A 350 -17.22 22.06 7.92
C LYS A 350 -16.33 21.93 9.16
N MET A 351 -15.08 21.50 9.01
CA MET A 351 -14.12 21.39 10.11
C MET A 351 -13.78 22.76 10.70
N GLN A 352 -13.57 23.77 9.86
CA GLN A 352 -13.28 25.15 10.28
C GLN A 352 -14.45 25.81 11.00
N SER A 353 -15.69 25.50 10.60
CA SER A 353 -16.91 25.99 11.26
C SER A 353 -17.31 25.18 12.50
N GLY A 354 -16.60 24.09 12.82
CA GLY A 354 -16.94 23.20 13.93
C GLY A 354 -18.21 22.36 13.69
N THR A 355 -18.66 22.23 12.44
CA THR A 355 -19.87 21.48 12.08
C THR A 355 -19.60 20.06 11.57
N TYR A 356 -18.32 19.71 11.34
CA TYR A 356 -17.92 18.37 10.94
C TYR A 356 -17.91 17.40 12.13
N ASN A 357 -18.54 16.22 11.97
CA ASN A 357 -18.53 15.17 12.97
C ASN A 357 -17.67 13.98 12.52
N LEU A 358 -16.79 13.49 13.41
CA LEU A 358 -15.95 12.33 13.13
C LEU A 358 -16.84 11.08 12.93
N GLY A 359 -16.80 10.51 11.73
CA GLY A 359 -17.59 9.38 11.27
C GLY A 359 -18.50 9.72 10.07
N GLU A 360 -18.66 11.00 9.73
CA GLU A 360 -19.57 11.43 8.66
C GLU A 360 -19.24 10.82 7.29
N SER A 361 -17.96 10.53 7.04
CA SER A 361 -17.46 9.99 5.76
C SER A 361 -17.37 8.46 5.75
N GLU A 362 -17.46 7.79 6.91
CA GLU A 362 -17.30 6.33 7.02
C GLU A 362 -18.34 5.53 6.24
N LYS A 363 -19.56 6.06 6.13
CA LYS A 363 -20.65 5.44 5.37
C LYS A 363 -20.34 5.22 3.89
N TYR A 364 -19.33 5.90 3.35
CA TYR A 364 -18.92 5.77 1.95
C TYR A 364 -17.86 4.69 1.72
N ILE A 365 -17.26 4.10 2.77
CA ILE A 365 -16.17 3.12 2.62
C ILE A 365 -16.61 1.88 1.82
N HIS A 366 -17.88 1.49 1.93
CA HIS A 366 -18.42 0.28 1.32
C HIS A 366 -19.28 0.53 0.07
N ALA A 367 -19.51 1.79 -0.27
CA ALA A 367 -20.25 2.13 -1.48
C ALA A 367 -19.39 1.81 -2.72
N LYS A 368 -20.05 1.48 -3.84
CA LYS A 368 -19.39 1.45 -5.14
C LYS A 368 -19.19 2.90 -5.58
N LEU A 369 -17.96 3.40 -5.50
CA LEU A 369 -17.67 4.83 -5.65
C LEU A 369 -17.31 5.25 -7.07
N LEU A 370 -16.98 4.28 -7.91
CA LEU A 370 -16.59 4.47 -9.30
C LEU A 370 -17.53 3.66 -10.21
N ASP A 371 -17.88 4.25 -11.35
CA ASP A 371 -18.56 3.55 -12.42
C ASP A 371 -17.64 2.48 -13.06
N ASP A 372 -18.24 1.51 -13.74
CA ASP A 372 -17.50 0.40 -14.33
C ASP A 372 -16.56 0.85 -15.46
N GLU A 373 -16.93 1.91 -16.18
CA GLU A 373 -16.10 2.51 -17.24
C GLU A 373 -14.79 3.09 -16.68
N THR A 374 -14.88 3.75 -15.52
CA THR A 374 -13.74 4.30 -14.80
C THR A 374 -12.90 3.17 -14.25
N LEU A 375 -13.51 2.18 -13.58
CA LEU A 375 -12.80 1.03 -13.04
C LEU A 375 -12.01 0.28 -14.11
N GLN A 376 -12.62 -0.03 -15.25
CA GLN A 376 -11.97 -0.73 -16.36
C GLN A 376 -10.80 0.06 -16.98
N SER A 377 -10.79 1.39 -16.83
CA SER A 377 -9.71 2.23 -17.32
C SER A 377 -8.51 2.31 -16.39
N LEU A 378 -8.64 1.83 -15.15
CA LEU A 378 -7.55 1.88 -14.17
C LEU A 378 -6.51 0.79 -14.47
N PRO A 379 -5.21 1.05 -14.25
CA PRO A 379 -4.12 0.17 -14.68
C PRO A 379 -4.13 -1.23 -14.05
N GLY A 380 -4.82 -1.41 -12.91
CA GLY A 380 -5.00 -2.70 -12.25
C GLY A 380 -6.06 -3.60 -12.89
N LEU A 381 -7.03 -3.02 -13.62
CA LEU A 381 -8.12 -3.76 -14.28
C LEU A 381 -8.02 -3.73 -15.81
N GLY A 382 -7.36 -2.70 -16.34
CA GLY A 382 -7.07 -2.57 -17.76
C GLY A 382 -6.03 -3.61 -18.17
N GLY A 383 -6.52 -4.74 -18.64
CA GLY A 383 -5.79 -5.53 -19.62
C GLY A 383 -5.48 -4.60 -20.78
N GLU A 384 -4.21 -4.28 -20.97
CA GLU A 384 -3.72 -4.37 -22.33
C GLU A 384 -4.08 -5.79 -22.76
N THR A 385 -5.26 -5.96 -23.39
CA THR A 385 -5.28 -6.77 -24.58
C THR A 385 -4.13 -6.18 -25.37
N ALA A 386 -2.98 -6.85 -25.33
CA ALA A 386 -1.95 -6.62 -26.32
C ALA A 386 -2.74 -6.53 -27.62
N SER A 387 -2.82 -5.33 -28.19
CA SER A 387 -3.24 -5.19 -29.57
C SER A 387 -2.41 -6.27 -30.28
N PRO A 388 -3.02 -7.25 -30.97
CA PRO A 388 -2.26 -8.32 -31.58
C PRO A 388 -1.33 -7.64 -32.59
N GLY A 389 -0.12 -7.32 -32.15
CA GLY A 389 0.95 -6.83 -32.98
C GLY A 389 1.09 -7.89 -34.05
N GLY A 390 0.82 -7.47 -35.29
CA GLY A 390 0.70 -8.36 -36.43
C GLY A 390 1.91 -9.28 -36.53
N MET A 391 1.79 -10.48 -35.97
CA MET A 391 2.49 -11.63 -36.52
C MET A 391 1.73 -11.95 -37.80
N ALA A 392 2.33 -11.56 -38.93
CA ALA A 392 1.95 -12.05 -40.23
C ALA A 392 1.73 -13.55 -40.14
N ALA A 393 0.57 -14.00 -40.61
CA ALA A 393 0.25 -15.42 -40.72
C ALA A 393 1.38 -16.10 -41.51
N LEU A 394 2.16 -16.93 -40.82
CA LEU A 394 2.99 -17.92 -41.50
C LEU A 394 2.04 -18.85 -42.27
N PRO A 395 2.31 -19.14 -43.56
CA PRO A 395 1.48 -20.07 -44.31
C PRO A 395 1.53 -21.46 -43.64
N PRO A 396 0.42 -22.21 -43.64
CA PRO A 396 0.37 -23.50 -42.97
C PRO A 396 1.37 -24.46 -43.64
N ALA A 397 2.28 -25.01 -42.82
CA ALA A 397 3.14 -26.10 -43.20
C ALA A 397 2.29 -27.32 -43.59
N ALA A 398 2.58 -27.87 -44.76
CA ALA A 398 1.95 -29.08 -45.27
C ALA A 398 2.17 -30.25 -44.30
N VAL A 399 1.08 -30.80 -43.76
CA VAL A 399 1.11 -32.04 -42.99
C VAL A 399 1.00 -33.22 -43.97
N PRO A 400 1.91 -34.22 -43.91
CA PRO A 400 1.80 -35.41 -44.73
C PRO A 400 0.64 -36.30 -44.27
N ALA A 401 -0.11 -36.80 -45.25
CA ALA A 401 -1.25 -37.68 -45.06
C ALA A 401 -0.88 -38.97 -44.32
N ALA A 402 -1.63 -39.29 -43.27
CA ALA A 402 -1.62 -40.61 -42.63
C ALA A 402 -2.82 -41.45 -43.14
N PRO A 403 -2.65 -42.77 -43.30
CA PRO A 403 -3.58 -43.62 -44.04
C PRO A 403 -4.81 -44.04 -43.23
N ALA A 404 -5.86 -44.35 -43.99
CA ALA A 404 -7.21 -44.69 -43.57
C ALA A 404 -7.30 -45.88 -42.58
N LYS A 405 -8.24 -45.76 -41.64
CA LYS A 405 -8.75 -46.90 -40.85
C LYS A 405 -10.08 -47.42 -41.45
N PRO A 406 -10.35 -48.74 -41.39
CA PRO A 406 -11.61 -49.31 -41.84
C PRO A 406 -12.72 -49.15 -40.80
N GLN A 407 -13.93 -48.92 -41.31
CA GLN A 407 -15.19 -48.95 -40.58
C GLN A 407 -15.53 -50.37 -40.10
N LEU A 408 -16.19 -50.49 -38.94
CA LEU A 408 -17.16 -51.56 -38.74
C LEU A 408 -18.26 -51.21 -37.72
N ARG A 409 -19.49 -51.20 -38.26
CA ARG A 409 -20.79 -51.64 -37.73
C ARG A 409 -21.37 -51.10 -36.40
N ARG A 410 -22.51 -50.43 -36.60
CA ARG A 410 -23.67 -50.31 -35.70
C ARG A 410 -24.26 -51.68 -35.34
N GLN A 411 -24.77 -51.84 -34.12
CA GLN A 411 -26.03 -52.55 -33.81
C GLN A 411 -26.69 -51.95 -32.55
N ASN A 412 -28.04 -51.89 -32.60
CA ASN A 412 -28.99 -51.35 -31.63
C ASN A 412 -29.45 -52.41 -30.60
N ALA A 413 -29.90 -51.97 -29.42
CA ALA A 413 -31.11 -52.44 -28.68
C ALA A 413 -31.17 -51.71 -27.32
N GLN A 414 -32.11 -50.78 -27.07
CA GLN A 414 -33.47 -50.93 -26.51
C GLN A 414 -33.59 -51.27 -25.00
N ILE A 415 -34.09 -50.26 -24.26
CA ILE A 415 -35.22 -50.25 -23.29
C ILE A 415 -35.12 -51.11 -22.01
N LEU A 416 -35.10 -50.44 -20.83
CA LEU A 416 -36.15 -50.58 -19.80
C LEU A 416 -36.03 -49.57 -18.64
N ASN A 417 -37.11 -48.81 -18.46
CA ASN A 417 -37.49 -48.06 -17.25
C ASN A 417 -37.70 -49.00 -16.05
N ARG A 418 -37.30 -48.58 -14.84
CA ARG A 418 -38.08 -48.84 -13.60
C ARG A 418 -37.70 -47.87 -12.46
N LYS A 419 -38.75 -47.33 -11.84
CA LYS A 419 -38.78 -46.43 -10.68
C LYS A 419 -38.50 -47.16 -9.36
N ALA A 420 -37.78 -46.49 -8.44
CA ALA A 420 -37.94 -46.33 -6.97
C ALA A 420 -38.07 -47.60 -6.06
N PRO A 421 -37.93 -47.56 -4.71
CA PRO A 421 -37.86 -46.39 -3.81
C PRO A 421 -36.78 -46.45 -2.68
N ALA A 422 -36.73 -45.36 -1.91
CA ALA A 422 -36.00 -45.18 -0.65
C ALA A 422 -36.63 -45.91 0.54
N ALA A 423 -35.83 -46.34 1.53
CA ALA A 423 -36.00 -46.21 3.01
C ALA A 423 -34.81 -46.91 3.76
N PRO A 424 -34.65 -46.84 5.10
CA PRO A 424 -33.41 -46.37 5.75
C PRO A 424 -32.80 -47.36 6.79
N LEU A 425 -31.85 -46.86 7.59
CA LEU A 425 -31.50 -47.27 8.98
C LEU A 425 -30.68 -48.56 9.20
N GLN A 426 -29.42 -48.44 9.64
CA GLN A 426 -28.99 -48.72 11.04
C GLN A 426 -27.47 -48.85 11.20
N GLN A 427 -27.02 -48.40 12.37
CA GLN A 427 -25.70 -48.56 12.96
C GLN A 427 -25.29 -50.04 13.07
N ASN A 428 -23.98 -50.32 13.01
CA ASN A 428 -23.36 -51.25 13.97
C ASN A 428 -21.83 -51.09 14.02
N VAL A 429 -21.36 -50.93 15.25
CA VAL A 429 -19.97 -51.05 15.71
C VAL A 429 -19.61 -52.53 15.82
N PRO A 430 -18.34 -52.90 15.64
CA PRO A 430 -17.79 -53.98 16.46
C PRO A 430 -16.52 -53.55 17.21
N LYS A 431 -16.55 -53.76 18.52
CA LYS A 431 -15.38 -53.98 19.37
C LYS A 431 -14.96 -55.43 19.20
N GLU A 432 -13.67 -55.73 19.02
CA GLU A 432 -13.04 -56.81 19.77
C GLU A 432 -11.52 -56.67 19.90
N GLN A 433 -11.04 -57.15 21.04
CA GLN A 433 -9.69 -57.08 21.59
C GLN A 433 -8.84 -58.28 21.13
N LYS A 434 -7.50 -58.15 21.08
CA LYS A 434 -6.57 -58.87 21.99
C LYS A 434 -5.07 -58.73 21.66
N ARG A 435 -4.31 -58.74 22.77
CA ARG A 435 -2.94 -59.26 23.01
C ARG A 435 -1.69 -58.37 22.77
N VAL A 436 -1.31 -57.68 23.85
CA VAL A 436 -0.11 -57.89 24.71
C VAL A 436 1.18 -58.45 24.07
N ARG A 437 2.26 -57.65 24.12
CA ARG A 437 3.59 -58.00 24.69
C ARG A 437 4.35 -56.74 25.17
N PRO A 438 5.15 -56.79 26.25
CA PRO A 438 5.73 -55.61 26.89
C PRO A 438 7.21 -55.33 26.52
N GLN A 439 7.55 -54.02 26.57
CA GLN A 439 8.79 -53.27 26.91
C GLN A 439 10.20 -53.81 26.55
N PRO A 440 11.16 -52.90 26.27
CA PRO A 440 11.97 -52.34 27.36
C PRO A 440 12.02 -50.80 27.41
N GLN A 441 12.20 -50.33 28.63
CA GLN A 441 12.39 -48.95 29.04
C GLN A 441 13.78 -48.47 28.62
N ILE A 442 13.87 -47.29 27.98
CA ILE A 442 15.12 -46.55 27.85
C ILE A 442 15.07 -45.44 28.90
N ALA A 443 16.05 -45.52 29.81
CA ALA A 443 16.23 -44.62 30.93
C ALA A 443 16.44 -43.16 30.48
N ALA A 444 15.80 -42.27 31.21
CA ALA A 444 16.05 -40.84 31.19
C ALA A 444 17.45 -40.55 31.77
N LEU A 445 18.27 -39.81 31.04
CA LEU A 445 19.47 -39.16 31.56
C LEU A 445 19.16 -37.67 31.72
N THR A 446 18.87 -37.29 32.95
CA THR A 446 18.80 -35.90 33.43
C THR A 446 20.23 -35.42 33.70
N PRO A 447 20.74 -34.34 33.07
CA PRO A 447 21.98 -33.73 33.54
C PRO A 447 21.68 -32.82 34.75
N GLN A 448 22.34 -33.09 35.88
CA GLN A 448 22.39 -32.19 37.02
C GLN A 448 23.32 -30.99 36.74
N PRO A 449 23.02 -29.81 37.31
CA PRO A 449 23.88 -28.63 37.20
C PRO A 449 25.06 -28.74 38.18
N GLN A 450 26.29 -28.67 37.67
CA GLN A 450 27.46 -28.49 38.52
C GLN A 450 27.61 -27.02 38.92
N VAL A 451 27.42 -26.78 40.20
CA VAL A 451 27.82 -25.57 40.93
C VAL A 451 29.31 -25.70 41.25
N LEU A 452 30.13 -24.77 40.77
CA LEU A 452 31.48 -24.55 41.29
C LEU A 452 31.70 -23.05 41.52
N SER A 453 31.99 -22.71 42.77
CA SER A 453 32.60 -21.48 43.28
C SER A 453 33.22 -21.84 44.64
N PRO A 454 34.22 -21.12 45.19
CA PRO A 454 35.17 -20.18 44.60
C PRO A 454 36.63 -20.55 44.96
N SER A 455 37.62 -19.95 44.28
CA SER A 455 39.00 -19.90 44.78
C SER A 455 39.61 -18.54 44.45
N ALA A 456 39.88 -17.76 45.49
CA ALA A 456 40.72 -16.57 45.51
C ALA A 456 42.13 -16.96 46.03
N PRO A 457 43.08 -16.02 46.22
CA PRO A 457 43.47 -14.86 45.42
C PRO A 457 44.93 -15.02 44.92
N PHE A 458 45.35 -14.26 43.91
CA PHE A 458 46.79 -13.98 43.73
C PHE A 458 47.02 -12.53 43.30
N VAL A 459 48.03 -11.95 43.96
CA VAL A 459 48.36 -10.53 44.03
C VAL A 459 49.42 -10.18 42.97
N GLY A 460 49.20 -9.05 42.29
CA GLY A 460 50.23 -8.08 41.92
C GLY A 460 50.92 -8.24 40.56
N ARG A 461 50.65 -7.32 39.62
CA ARG A 461 51.46 -6.08 39.40
C ARG A 461 51.08 -5.35 38.09
N ARG A 462 51.08 -4.02 38.20
CA ARG A 462 51.22 -2.94 37.19
C ARG A 462 50.03 -2.59 36.29
N ALA A 463 49.38 -1.49 36.67
CA ALA A 463 48.54 -0.64 35.84
C ALA A 463 49.39 0.43 35.13
N ASN A 464 49.08 0.70 33.87
CA ASN A 464 49.41 1.96 33.20
C ASN A 464 48.10 2.73 32.95
N ALA A 465 48.14 4.01 33.30
CA ALA A 465 47.05 4.96 33.27
C ALA A 465 46.86 5.57 31.88
N PHE A 466 45.61 5.89 31.52
CA PHE A 466 45.28 7.00 30.62
C PHE A 466 43.96 7.66 31.07
N HIS A 467 44.07 8.95 31.37
CA HIS A 467 42.99 9.88 31.73
C HIS A 467 42.20 10.35 30.49
N PRO A 468 40.92 10.73 30.63
CA PRO A 468 40.32 11.75 29.78
C PRO A 468 40.01 13.03 30.60
N GLN A 469 40.53 14.17 30.12
CA GLN A 469 40.20 15.51 30.57
C GLN A 469 38.93 16.01 29.88
N GLY A 470 38.02 16.59 30.67
CA GLY A 470 36.87 17.35 30.18
C GLY A 470 37.27 18.75 29.72
N TRP A 471 36.57 19.26 28.71
CA TRP A 471 36.69 20.65 28.26
C TRP A 471 35.30 21.28 28.26
N GLY A 472 35.17 22.35 29.05
CA GLY A 472 33.98 23.19 29.14
C GLY A 472 33.82 24.08 27.91
N VAL A 473 32.57 24.40 27.58
CA VAL A 473 32.21 25.32 26.50
C VAL A 473 32.08 26.72 27.09
N GLN A 474 33.01 27.59 26.70
CA GLN A 474 32.90 29.05 26.83
C GLN A 474 32.04 29.61 25.68
N GLN A 475 31.12 30.52 26.02
CA GLN A 475 30.44 31.39 25.07
C GLN A 475 31.45 32.38 24.43
N PRO A 476 31.30 32.74 23.14
CA PRO A 476 31.88 33.97 22.63
C PRO A 476 30.84 35.10 22.54
N ALA A 477 31.33 36.26 22.96
CA ALA A 477 30.70 37.56 22.87
C ALA A 477 30.55 38.07 21.43
N ALA A 478 29.67 39.05 21.30
CA ALA A 478 29.43 39.87 20.12
C ALA A 478 30.70 40.58 19.62
N ALA A 479 30.85 40.64 18.29
CA ALA A 479 31.64 41.67 17.63
C ALA A 479 31.02 41.99 16.27
N TRP A 480 30.75 43.28 16.08
CA TRP A 480 30.35 43.91 14.83
C TRP A 480 31.48 43.84 13.78
N GLY A 481 31.10 43.81 12.51
CA GLY A 481 32.05 44.02 11.41
C GLY A 481 31.38 43.83 10.05
N GLY A 482 30.87 44.92 9.48
CA GLY A 482 30.47 44.98 8.07
C GLY A 482 31.70 44.96 7.15
N GLY A 483 31.51 44.42 5.94
CA GLY A 483 32.53 44.42 4.89
C GLY A 483 32.00 43.78 3.62
N VAL A 484 31.89 44.59 2.58
CA VAL A 484 31.31 44.31 1.26
C VAL A 484 32.40 43.78 0.31
N TRP A 485 31.96 43.09 -0.75
CA TRP A 485 32.58 42.82 -2.07
C TRP A 485 33.14 41.41 -2.32
N GLY A 486 32.64 40.81 -3.42
CA GLY A 486 33.04 39.54 -4.01
C GLY A 486 31.88 38.86 -4.72
#